data_AF-A0A8E2RS85-F1
#
_entry.id   AF-A0A8E2RS85-F1
#
_cell.length_a   1.000
_cell.length_b   1.000
_cell.length_c   1.000
_cell.angle_alpha   90.00
_cell.angle_beta   90.00
_cell.angle_gamma   90.00
#
_symmetry.space_group_name_H-M   'P 1'
#
loop_
_entity.id
_entity.type
_entity.pdbx_description
1 polymer ?
#
loop_
_entity_poly.entity_id
_entity_poly.type
_entity_poly.pdbx_seq_one_letter_code
_entity_poly.pdbx_strand_id
1 'polypeptide(L)'
;MRVKQLLAVSLSAALALPANSFAQRTTPAPLESVNAASPSISTVPPGIATGVFGTYGGAESRFSGATGIADDASAPAASLRAPLRAFELPDLGDGSGGALTPQAERKLGERVMRDVRRDPDYLDDWLARDYLNAVAKRLAAAASARYIGGYAPDFDLFAVRDPQINAFSMPGGFIGINSGLVVATQTESELASVIGHEMGHVLQRHIARMIGANEKTGYTALATMLLGVLAGVLARSGDLGSAIAMGGQAFAVDNQLRFSRTAEREADRVGFQLLAGAGYDPYGMPGFFERLERASMGDAGVPAYARTHPLTVERIADMDDRARRAPYRQPRQSPEYGFVRARLRILQNRAPNDIAAEARRMQLEIDDRTAPNVAANAYGIALANALLGQYDAADRALATARAAFDARERRDGDPATGSPSLDVLAADIARRAGRTDDAVRLAALAQRRWPASHAAIVVHLQTLIAARRFAEAQMLARAQASADPDQPDWWDYLAKASDGMGDVLARRRALAEKLALDGAWPSAIRQLKEARDAKNVSFYDQSIIGARLLEFEARYKEEREDDKNGRG
;
A
#
# COMPACT_ATOMS: atom_id res chain seq x y z
N MET A 1 11.09 12.65 -50.16
CA MET A 1 10.16 12.14 -51.20
C MET A 1 9.09 11.34 -50.46
N ARG A 2 7.78 11.64 -50.55
CA ARG A 2 6.81 11.18 -51.59
C ARG A 2 7.01 9.68 -51.89
N VAL A 3 6.01 8.81 -51.73
CA VAL A 3 4.73 8.78 -52.49
C VAL A 3 3.47 8.57 -51.60
N LYS A 4 2.28 8.91 -52.13
CA LYS A 4 0.93 8.78 -51.54
C LYS A 4 0.06 7.79 -52.36
N GLN A 5 -1.20 7.58 -51.93
CA GLN A 5 -2.39 7.15 -52.73
C GLN A 5 -2.54 5.62 -52.96
N LEU A 6 -3.75 5.02 -53.07
CA LEU A 6 -5.12 5.56 -53.26
C LEU A 6 -6.22 4.57 -52.75
N LEU A 7 -7.49 5.06 -52.71
CA LEU A 7 -8.83 4.43 -52.44
C LEU A 7 -9.41 4.64 -51.03
N ALA A 8 -10.69 5.00 -50.75
CA ALA A 8 -11.95 5.25 -51.50
C ALA A 8 -12.78 4.00 -51.91
N VAL A 9 -14.13 3.95 -51.93
CA VAL A 9 -15.23 4.97 -51.85
C VAL A 9 -16.45 4.42 -51.05
N SER A 10 -17.26 5.31 -50.44
CA SER A 10 -18.72 5.21 -50.15
C SER A 10 -19.38 4.01 -49.44
N LEU A 11 -20.14 4.29 -48.37
CA LEU A 11 -21.60 4.29 -48.45
C LEU A 11 -22.22 5.27 -47.43
N SER A 12 -23.32 5.94 -47.80
CA SER A 12 -24.09 6.83 -46.92
C SER A 12 -25.48 6.26 -46.70
N ALA A 13 -25.98 6.31 -45.47
CA ALA A 13 -27.40 6.13 -45.17
C ALA A 13 -27.78 6.99 -43.96
N ALA A 14 -28.48 8.09 -44.21
CA ALA A 14 -29.11 8.88 -43.16
C ALA A 14 -30.50 8.30 -42.87
N LEU A 15 -30.84 8.15 -41.58
CA LEU A 15 -32.23 8.06 -41.14
C LEU A 15 -32.39 8.99 -39.94
N ALA A 16 -33.32 9.92 -40.06
CA ALA A 16 -33.65 10.91 -39.05
C ALA A 16 -35.12 10.75 -38.63
N LEU A 17 -35.43 11.33 -37.47
CA LEU A 17 -36.77 11.57 -36.91
C LEU A 17 -37.48 10.36 -36.26
N PRO A 18 -38.45 10.60 -35.35
CA PRO A 18 -38.82 11.88 -34.73
C PRO A 18 -38.64 11.91 -33.20
N ALA A 19 -38.56 13.11 -32.64
CA ALA A 19 -38.86 13.33 -31.23
C ALA A 19 -40.36 13.13 -31.00
N ASN A 20 -40.75 12.50 -29.89
CA ASN A 20 -42.14 12.55 -29.43
C ASN A 20 -42.22 12.79 -27.93
N SER A 21 -42.87 13.89 -27.58
CA SER A 21 -43.09 14.36 -26.23
C SER A 21 -44.21 13.60 -25.53
N PHE A 22 -43.96 13.14 -24.30
CA PHE A 22 -45.04 12.99 -23.32
C PHE A 22 -44.68 13.76 -22.05
N ALA A 23 -45.36 14.90 -21.87
CA ALA A 23 -45.40 15.59 -20.61
C ALA A 23 -46.51 14.97 -19.75
N GLN A 24 -46.19 14.62 -18.51
CA GLN A 24 -47.23 14.47 -17.49
C GLN A 24 -46.74 15.06 -16.17
N ARG A 25 -47.30 16.23 -15.84
CA ARG A 25 -47.16 16.86 -14.53
C ARG A 25 -48.09 16.14 -13.55
N THR A 26 -47.59 15.79 -12.38
CA THR A 26 -48.40 15.57 -11.18
C THR A 26 -47.74 16.28 -10.00
N THR A 27 -48.15 17.53 -9.77
CA THR A 27 -47.85 18.28 -8.55
C THR A 27 -48.73 17.82 -7.38
N PRO A 28 -48.31 18.01 -6.13
CA PRO A 28 -48.84 17.27 -4.97
C PRO A 28 -50.08 17.92 -4.31
N ALA A 29 -50.70 17.16 -3.41
CA ALA A 29 -51.74 17.59 -2.46
C ALA A 29 -51.54 16.83 -1.13
N PRO A 30 -52.11 17.30 0.01
CA PRO A 30 -51.46 18.34 0.80
C PRO A 30 -51.16 17.91 2.26
N LEU A 31 -50.50 18.80 2.99
CA LEU A 31 -50.16 18.66 4.41
C LEU A 31 -51.41 18.62 5.30
N GLU A 32 -51.43 17.75 6.30
CA GLU A 32 -52.18 18.00 7.55
C GLU A 32 -51.22 18.35 8.69
N SER A 33 -51.54 19.46 9.35
CA SER A 33 -50.82 19.96 10.52
C SER A 33 -51.71 19.82 11.77
N VAL A 34 -51.20 19.19 12.82
CA VAL A 34 -51.76 19.32 14.17
C VAL A 34 -50.65 19.78 15.12
N ASN A 35 -50.98 20.79 15.93
CA ASN A 35 -50.06 21.59 16.71
C ASN A 35 -50.24 21.32 18.21
N ALA A 36 -49.15 21.36 18.99
CA ALA A 36 -49.08 21.47 20.47
C ALA A 36 -49.82 20.37 21.30
N ALA A 37 -49.31 19.81 22.39
CA ALA A 37 -48.50 20.38 23.47
C ALA A 37 -47.87 19.25 24.33
N SER A 38 -46.84 19.57 25.12
CA SER A 38 -46.34 18.66 26.17
C SER A 38 -47.35 18.53 27.32
N PRO A 39 -47.39 17.37 27.99
CA PRO A 39 -46.84 17.38 29.34
C PRO A 39 -45.95 16.17 29.67
N SER A 40 -45.05 16.38 30.63
CA SER A 40 -44.34 15.32 31.34
C SER A 40 -45.28 14.47 32.18
N ILE A 41 -45.02 13.16 32.30
CA ILE A 41 -44.83 12.44 33.57
C ILE A 41 -44.37 10.99 33.33
N SER A 42 -43.55 10.50 34.25
CA SER A 42 -42.96 9.16 34.28
C SER A 42 -43.87 8.13 34.95
N THR A 43 -43.91 6.89 34.44
CA THR A 43 -44.07 5.67 35.27
C THR A 43 -43.46 4.44 34.61
N VAL A 44 -42.59 3.73 35.35
CA VAL A 44 -42.08 2.39 35.05
C VAL A 44 -42.75 1.39 36.00
N PRO A 45 -43.20 0.20 35.56
CA PRO A 45 -43.73 -0.83 36.47
C PRO A 45 -42.63 -1.48 37.35
N PRO A 46 -42.94 -1.91 38.58
CA PRO A 46 -41.92 -2.05 39.65
C PRO A 46 -41.33 -3.46 39.85
N GLY A 47 -40.14 -3.51 40.47
CA GLY A 47 -39.44 -4.75 40.87
C GLY A 47 -38.08 -4.49 41.54
N ILE A 48 -38.05 -3.72 42.63
CA ILE A 48 -36.85 -3.24 43.36
C ILE A 48 -36.47 -4.25 44.47
N ALA A 49 -35.19 -4.57 44.75
CA ALA A 49 -34.34 -3.92 45.78
C ALA A 49 -32.97 -4.64 45.98
N THR A 50 -31.87 -4.09 46.53
CA THR A 50 -31.29 -2.72 46.65
C THR A 50 -29.85 -2.81 47.20
N GLY A 51 -28.86 -2.09 46.63
CA GLY A 51 -27.59 -1.68 47.29
C GLY A 51 -26.45 -2.73 47.43
N VAL A 52 -25.19 -2.37 47.80
CA VAL A 52 -24.60 -1.04 48.11
C VAL A 52 -23.04 -1.11 48.17
N PHE A 53 -22.30 -0.12 47.59
CA PHE A 53 -20.82 0.13 47.68
C PHE A 53 -19.85 -0.99 47.18
N GLY A 54 -18.55 -0.80 46.90
CA GLY A 54 -17.65 0.38 46.91
C GLY A 54 -16.22 0.02 46.41
N THR A 55 -15.33 1.01 46.26
CA THR A 55 -13.95 0.89 45.70
C THR A 55 -12.84 0.54 46.73
N TYR A 56 -11.56 0.57 46.30
CA TYR A 56 -10.28 0.23 46.98
C TYR A 56 -9.90 -1.27 46.90
N GLY A 57 -8.62 -1.68 46.79
CA GLY A 57 -7.34 -0.96 46.75
C GLY A 57 -6.37 -1.46 47.83
N GLY A 58 -5.09 -1.71 47.49
CA GLY A 58 -4.04 -2.04 48.48
C GLY A 58 -3.27 -3.34 48.19
N ALA A 59 -2.05 -3.43 48.73
CA ALA A 59 -1.07 -4.50 48.50
C ALA A 59 -0.54 -5.08 49.83
N GLU A 60 0.37 -6.07 49.75
CA GLU A 60 1.21 -6.59 50.84
C GLU A 60 0.48 -7.37 51.98
N SER A 61 1.10 -8.29 52.74
CA SER A 61 2.31 -9.11 52.53
C SER A 61 2.39 -10.27 53.56
N ARG A 62 3.11 -11.34 53.20
CA ARG A 62 3.98 -12.19 54.06
C ARG A 62 3.38 -12.98 55.27
N PHE A 63 4.25 -13.85 55.81
CA PHE A 63 4.09 -14.85 56.90
C PHE A 63 3.26 -16.09 56.50
N SER A 64 3.75 -17.34 56.39
CA SER A 64 4.80 -18.18 57.04
C SER A 64 4.27 -19.13 58.13
N GLY A 65 4.68 -20.40 58.08
CA GLY A 65 4.22 -21.49 58.96
C GLY A 65 3.76 -22.68 58.09
N ALA A 66 4.51 -23.76 57.84
CA ALA A 66 5.67 -24.39 58.49
C ALA A 66 5.37 -25.28 59.71
N THR A 67 4.67 -26.40 59.45
CA THR A 67 4.66 -27.70 60.17
C THR A 67 4.09 -28.75 59.18
N GLY A 68 4.55 -30.00 59.03
CA GLY A 68 5.60 -30.78 59.69
C GLY A 68 5.09 -32.19 60.05
N ILE A 69 5.88 -33.25 59.75
CA ILE A 69 5.66 -34.69 60.15
C ILE A 69 4.54 -35.37 59.30
N ALA A 70 4.79 -36.37 58.42
CA ALA A 70 5.24 -37.78 58.60
C ALA A 70 4.18 -38.65 59.35
N ASP A 71 3.90 -39.92 59.03
CA ASP A 71 4.49 -40.90 58.10
C ASP A 71 3.44 -41.97 57.67
N ASP A 72 3.88 -42.88 56.79
CA ASP A 72 3.41 -44.28 56.62
C ASP A 72 2.27 -44.63 55.62
N ALA A 73 2.23 -45.91 55.23
CA ALA A 73 2.04 -46.33 53.84
C ALA A 73 0.77 -47.15 53.52
N SER A 74 0.32 -47.06 52.26
CA SER A 74 -0.11 -48.19 51.42
C SER A 74 -0.55 -47.72 50.03
N ALA A 75 -0.04 -48.37 48.97
CA ALA A 75 -0.48 -48.11 47.59
C ALA A 75 -1.71 -48.96 47.23
N PRO A 76 -2.58 -48.46 46.35
CA PRO A 76 -2.54 -49.02 44.99
C PRO A 76 -2.44 -47.96 43.89
N ALA A 77 -2.00 -48.39 42.72
CA ALA A 77 -1.74 -47.51 41.57
C ALA A 77 -3.03 -46.87 41.02
N ALA A 78 -3.23 -45.59 41.29
CA ALA A 78 -4.19 -44.74 40.59
C ALA A 78 -3.49 -44.05 39.40
N SER A 79 -3.91 -44.39 38.20
CA SER A 79 -3.39 -43.80 36.96
C SER A 79 -3.90 -42.36 36.80
N LEU A 80 -3.07 -41.39 37.21
CA LEU A 80 -3.25 -39.97 36.90
C LEU A 80 -3.06 -39.71 35.41
N ARG A 81 -4.04 -40.12 34.59
CA ARG A 81 -4.31 -39.46 33.31
C ARG A 81 -4.80 -38.06 33.61
N ALA A 82 -3.88 -37.12 33.74
CA ALA A 82 -4.20 -35.71 33.58
C ALA A 82 -4.92 -35.55 32.22
N PRO A 83 -6.04 -34.80 32.15
CA PRO A 83 -6.63 -34.50 30.86
C PRO A 83 -5.62 -33.66 30.08
N LEU A 84 -5.04 -34.26 29.04
CA LEU A 84 -4.38 -33.50 28.00
C LEU A 84 -5.43 -32.56 27.43
N ARG A 85 -5.40 -31.29 27.86
CA ARG A 85 -5.95 -30.23 27.04
C ARG A 85 -5.12 -30.24 25.77
N ALA A 86 -5.68 -30.85 24.72
CA ALA A 86 -5.18 -30.67 23.39
C ALA A 86 -5.10 -29.15 23.18
N PHE A 87 -3.88 -28.66 22.94
CA PHE A 87 -3.76 -27.46 22.13
C PHE A 87 -4.38 -27.83 20.79
N GLU A 88 -5.55 -27.27 20.49
CA GLU A 88 -6.03 -27.23 19.11
C GLU A 88 -4.93 -26.52 18.32
N LEU A 89 -4.15 -27.31 17.59
CA LEU A 89 -3.20 -26.79 16.63
C LEU A 89 -4.01 -25.92 15.65
N PRO A 90 -3.54 -24.71 15.29
CA PRO A 90 -4.20 -23.92 14.27
C PRO A 90 -4.42 -24.79 13.04
N ASP A 91 -5.66 -24.83 12.56
CA ASP A 91 -6.07 -25.67 11.44
C ASP A 91 -5.22 -25.35 10.20
N LEU A 92 -4.22 -26.19 9.93
CA LEU A 92 -3.44 -26.18 8.70
C LEU A 92 -4.28 -26.88 7.65
N GLY A 93 -5.39 -26.22 7.30
CA GLY A 93 -6.53 -26.81 6.61
C GLY A 93 -6.13 -27.78 5.52
N ASP A 94 -6.69 -28.98 5.60
CA ASP A 94 -6.67 -29.86 4.45
C ASP A 94 -7.38 -29.16 3.26
N GLY A 95 -7.07 -29.60 2.05
CA GLY A 95 -7.59 -28.97 0.84
C GLY A 95 -9.11 -29.11 0.62
N SER A 96 -9.89 -29.62 1.60
CA SER A 96 -11.34 -29.84 1.46
C SER A 96 -12.20 -28.63 1.81
N GLY A 97 -11.63 -27.59 2.44
CA GLY A 97 -12.37 -26.47 3.04
C GLY A 97 -12.79 -25.29 2.14
N GLY A 98 -12.70 -25.38 0.80
CA GLY A 98 -13.31 -24.45 -0.17
C GLY A 98 -12.83 -22.97 -0.21
N ALA A 99 -12.14 -22.49 0.82
CA ALA A 99 -11.66 -21.11 0.94
C ALA A 99 -10.15 -21.07 1.21
N LEU A 100 -9.46 -20.13 0.55
CA LEU A 100 -8.04 -19.86 0.80
C LEU A 100 -7.81 -19.54 2.28
N THR A 101 -6.70 -19.97 2.88
CA THR A 101 -6.27 -19.48 4.22
C THR A 101 -5.57 -18.13 4.08
N PRO A 102 -5.53 -17.27 5.13
CA PRO A 102 -4.81 -15.99 5.06
C PRO A 102 -3.32 -16.14 4.70
N GLN A 103 -2.68 -17.24 5.14
CA GLN A 103 -1.29 -17.58 4.78
C GLN A 103 -1.16 -17.96 3.29
N ALA A 104 -2.13 -18.71 2.74
CA ALA A 104 -2.16 -19.03 1.31
C ALA A 104 -2.44 -17.78 0.46
N GLU A 105 -3.32 -16.88 0.91
CA GLU A 105 -3.53 -15.56 0.27
C GLU A 105 -2.23 -14.74 0.26
N ARG A 106 -1.47 -14.74 1.35
CA ARG A 106 -0.17 -14.04 1.42
C ARG A 106 0.86 -14.63 0.45
N LYS A 107 1.07 -15.95 0.46
CA LYS A 107 1.99 -16.65 -0.47
C LYS A 107 1.61 -16.40 -1.94
N LEU A 108 0.32 -16.33 -2.26
CA LEU A 108 -0.18 -15.98 -3.59
C LEU A 108 0.11 -14.52 -3.95
N GLY A 109 -0.17 -13.58 -3.04
CA GLY A 109 0.12 -12.16 -3.23
C GLY A 109 1.61 -11.88 -3.45
N GLU A 110 2.48 -12.51 -2.65
CA GLU A 110 3.94 -12.41 -2.78
C GLU A 110 4.43 -12.91 -4.14
N ARG A 111 3.85 -14.01 -4.64
CA ARG A 111 4.14 -14.53 -5.98
C ARG A 111 3.75 -13.53 -7.07
N VAL A 112 2.56 -12.95 -7.02
CA VAL A 112 2.12 -11.91 -7.97
C VAL A 112 3.02 -10.66 -7.87
N MET A 113 3.43 -10.27 -6.66
CA MET A 113 4.31 -9.12 -6.44
C MET A 113 5.70 -9.26 -7.06
N ARG A 114 6.22 -10.48 -7.27
CA ARG A 114 7.49 -10.71 -8.00
C ARG A 114 7.40 -10.28 -9.46
N ASP A 115 6.22 -10.39 -10.07
CA ASP A 115 5.99 -9.96 -11.45
C ASP A 115 5.57 -8.47 -11.49
N VAL A 116 4.73 -8.00 -10.55
CA VAL A 116 4.43 -6.56 -10.38
C VAL A 116 5.70 -5.72 -10.29
N ARG A 117 6.67 -6.10 -9.43
CA ARG A 117 7.92 -5.36 -9.22
C ARG A 117 8.86 -5.37 -10.43
N ARG A 118 8.60 -6.20 -11.44
CA ARG A 118 9.33 -6.22 -12.72
C ARG A 118 8.68 -5.36 -13.80
N ASP A 119 7.43 -4.94 -13.59
CA ASP A 119 6.72 -4.09 -14.54
C ASP A 119 7.38 -2.70 -14.59
N PRO A 120 7.70 -2.14 -15.78
CA PRO A 120 8.27 -0.81 -15.91
C PRO A 120 7.41 0.32 -15.32
N ASP A 121 6.10 0.12 -15.12
CA ASP A 121 5.18 1.07 -14.48
C ASP A 121 5.10 0.88 -12.95
N TYR A 122 5.77 -0.10 -12.34
CA TYR A 122 5.99 -0.12 -10.89
C TYR A 122 6.82 1.10 -10.46
N LEU A 123 6.31 1.89 -9.52
CA LEU A 123 7.05 3.02 -8.95
C LEU A 123 7.85 2.56 -7.74
N ASP A 124 9.05 2.07 -8.00
CA ASP A 124 10.09 1.82 -6.99
C ASP A 124 10.62 3.15 -6.42
N ASP A 125 9.78 3.81 -5.61
CA ASP A 125 10.06 5.07 -4.95
C ASP A 125 9.77 4.99 -3.45
N TRP A 126 10.84 4.94 -2.67
CA TRP A 126 10.75 4.75 -1.23
C TRP A 126 10.06 5.89 -0.46
N LEU A 127 10.06 7.14 -0.96
CA LEU A 127 9.31 8.22 -0.31
C LEU A 127 7.80 8.03 -0.48
N ALA A 128 7.36 7.65 -1.69
CA ALA A 128 5.97 7.29 -1.93
C ALA A 128 5.56 6.03 -1.14
N ARG A 129 6.40 4.98 -1.12
CA ARG A 129 6.13 3.74 -0.38
C ARG A 129 6.09 3.94 1.13
N ASP A 130 7.07 4.64 1.72
CA ASP A 130 7.10 4.99 3.15
C ASP A 130 5.80 5.70 3.57
N TYR A 131 5.39 6.71 2.79
CA TYR A 131 4.20 7.51 3.09
C TYR A 131 2.89 6.72 2.95
N LEU A 132 2.69 5.98 1.86
CA LEU A 132 1.49 5.18 1.66
C LEU A 132 1.34 4.12 2.77
N ASN A 133 2.43 3.44 3.13
CA ASN A 133 2.42 2.47 4.22
C ASN A 133 2.25 3.12 5.60
N ALA A 134 2.71 4.36 5.82
CA ALA A 134 2.40 5.11 7.04
C ALA A 134 0.90 5.41 7.17
N VAL A 135 0.22 5.78 6.07
CA VAL A 135 -1.24 5.98 6.03
C VAL A 135 -1.97 4.65 6.32
N ALA A 136 -1.58 3.56 5.64
CA ALA A 136 -2.16 2.24 5.86
C ALA A 136 -1.94 1.74 7.30
N LYS A 137 -0.74 1.90 7.88
CA LYS A 137 -0.43 1.54 9.27
C LYS A 137 -1.30 2.31 10.27
N ARG A 138 -1.59 3.59 10.03
CA ARG A 138 -2.50 4.40 10.86
C ARG A 138 -3.95 3.92 10.78
N LEU A 139 -4.41 3.51 9.59
CA LEU A 139 -5.73 2.90 9.39
C LEU A 139 -5.81 1.48 9.99
N ALA A 140 -4.75 0.69 9.90
CA ALA A 140 -4.66 -0.66 10.46
C ALA A 140 -4.67 -0.62 12.00
N ALA A 141 -3.99 0.34 12.62
CA ALA A 141 -4.09 0.57 14.06
C ALA A 141 -5.54 0.88 14.51
N ALA A 142 -6.31 1.61 13.69
CA ALA A 142 -7.73 1.85 13.93
C ALA A 142 -8.58 0.57 13.74
N ALA A 143 -8.22 -0.31 12.81
CA ALA A 143 -8.85 -1.63 12.64
C ALA A 143 -8.64 -2.50 13.89
N SER A 144 -7.39 -2.63 14.35
CA SER A 144 -7.02 -3.41 15.53
C SER A 144 -7.69 -2.88 16.80
N ALA A 145 -7.66 -1.57 17.03
CA ALA A 145 -8.28 -0.94 18.20
C ALA A 145 -9.82 -1.07 18.23
N ARG A 146 -10.45 -1.42 17.10
CA ARG A 146 -11.90 -1.61 16.95
C ARG A 146 -12.29 -3.07 16.67
N TYR A 147 -11.34 -4.00 16.71
CA TYR A 147 -11.53 -5.43 16.40
C TYR A 147 -12.16 -5.71 15.02
N ILE A 148 -11.85 -4.87 14.02
CA ILE A 148 -12.40 -4.97 12.67
C ILE A 148 -11.62 -6.02 11.85
N GLY A 149 -12.35 -6.89 11.14
CA GLY A 149 -11.80 -7.85 10.18
C GLY A 149 -11.45 -9.24 10.74
N GLY A 150 -11.34 -9.40 12.07
CA GLY A 150 -11.11 -10.70 12.71
C GLY A 150 -9.70 -11.31 12.55
N TYR A 151 -8.85 -10.71 11.71
CA TYR A 151 -7.43 -11.02 11.57
C TYR A 151 -6.65 -9.73 11.26
N ALA A 152 -5.33 -9.77 11.39
CA ALA A 152 -4.44 -8.63 11.12
C ALA A 152 -3.55 -8.94 9.91
N PRO A 153 -3.98 -8.61 8.67
CA PRO A 153 -3.12 -8.72 7.50
C PRO A 153 -1.95 -7.73 7.58
N ASP A 154 -0.80 -8.16 7.06
CA ASP A 154 0.35 -7.29 6.81
C ASP A 154 0.12 -6.53 5.49
N PHE A 155 -0.01 -5.21 5.57
CA PHE A 155 -0.32 -4.36 4.41
C PHE A 155 0.96 -3.81 3.78
N ASP A 156 1.14 -4.06 2.47
CA ASP A 156 2.21 -3.47 1.65
C ASP A 156 1.59 -2.68 0.49
N LEU A 157 1.56 -1.36 0.65
CA LEU A 157 1.11 -0.43 -0.38
C LEU A 157 2.26 -0.06 -1.30
N PHE A 158 1.98 -0.03 -2.60
CA PHE A 158 2.93 0.42 -3.61
C PHE A 158 2.29 1.36 -4.63
N ALA A 159 3.10 2.20 -5.26
CA ALA A 159 2.64 3.13 -6.27
C ALA A 159 2.81 2.55 -7.69
N VAL A 160 1.89 2.90 -8.58
CA VAL A 160 1.90 2.52 -10.01
C VAL A 160 1.90 3.78 -10.87
N ARG A 161 2.72 3.80 -11.92
CA ARG A 161 2.94 4.90 -12.87
C ARG A 161 1.82 5.01 -13.90
N ASP A 162 0.60 5.20 -13.43
CA ASP A 162 -0.55 5.47 -14.28
C ASP A 162 -1.17 6.82 -13.86
N PRO A 163 -1.36 7.79 -14.77
CA PRO A 163 -2.03 9.06 -14.50
C PRO A 163 -3.54 8.93 -14.29
N GLN A 164 -4.11 7.73 -14.43
CA GLN A 164 -5.53 7.47 -14.23
C GLN A 164 -5.86 7.28 -12.75
N ILE A 165 -7.03 7.75 -12.33
CA ILE A 165 -7.56 7.54 -10.98
C ILE A 165 -7.92 6.06 -10.82
N ASN A 166 -7.09 5.31 -10.08
CA ASN A 166 -7.34 3.93 -9.69
C ASN A 166 -6.62 3.56 -8.39
N ALA A 167 -7.17 2.57 -7.69
CA ALA A 167 -6.52 1.76 -6.68
C ALA A 167 -7.05 0.32 -6.83
N PHE A 168 -6.30 -0.65 -6.32
CA PHE A 168 -6.75 -2.04 -6.30
C PHE A 168 -6.08 -2.81 -5.16
N SER A 169 -6.84 -3.73 -4.56
CA SER A 169 -6.34 -4.71 -3.59
C SER A 169 -5.99 -6.04 -4.27
N MET A 170 -4.97 -6.73 -3.75
CA MET A 170 -4.57 -8.08 -4.12
C MET A 170 -4.58 -9.01 -2.89
N PRO A 171 -4.61 -10.34 -3.06
CA PRO A 171 -4.51 -11.28 -1.95
C PRO A 171 -3.31 -10.98 -1.05
N GLY A 172 -3.43 -11.19 0.26
CA GLY A 172 -2.29 -11.08 1.17
C GLY A 172 -1.92 -9.68 1.67
N GLY A 173 -2.77 -8.67 1.44
CA GLY A 173 -2.59 -7.31 1.96
C GLY A 173 -1.82 -6.34 1.04
N PHE A 174 -1.46 -6.77 -0.17
CA PHE A 174 -0.85 -5.89 -1.16
C PHE A 174 -1.89 -4.97 -1.80
N ILE A 175 -1.63 -3.66 -1.85
CA ILE A 175 -2.55 -2.66 -2.42
C ILE A 175 -1.79 -1.75 -3.39
N GLY A 176 -2.21 -1.75 -4.66
CA GLY A 176 -1.67 -0.89 -5.70
C GLY A 176 -2.40 0.44 -5.78
N ILE A 177 -1.65 1.54 -5.79
CA ILE A 177 -2.16 2.91 -5.85
C ILE A 177 -1.64 3.60 -7.11
N ASN A 178 -2.52 3.98 -8.05
CA ASN A 178 -2.07 4.73 -9.23
C ASN A 178 -1.60 6.14 -8.83
N SER A 179 -0.54 6.62 -9.47
CA SER A 179 -0.04 7.99 -9.30
C SER A 179 -1.14 9.04 -9.53
N GLY A 180 -1.98 8.84 -10.55
CA GLY A 180 -3.13 9.69 -10.87
C GLY A 180 -4.16 9.80 -9.76
N LEU A 181 -4.37 8.77 -8.94
CA LEU A 181 -5.24 8.84 -7.77
C LEU A 181 -4.68 9.82 -6.74
N VAL A 182 -3.40 9.68 -6.37
CA VAL A 182 -2.77 10.59 -5.39
C VAL A 182 -2.77 12.03 -5.91
N VAL A 183 -2.51 12.23 -7.21
CA VAL A 183 -2.57 13.55 -7.86
C VAL A 183 -3.98 14.14 -7.86
N ALA A 184 -5.02 13.33 -8.06
CA ALA A 184 -6.42 13.80 -8.11
C ALA A 184 -7.02 14.15 -6.75
N THR A 185 -6.56 13.50 -5.66
CA THR A 185 -7.00 13.86 -4.30
C THR A 185 -6.62 15.30 -3.94
N GLN A 186 -7.47 15.95 -3.15
CA GLN A 186 -7.24 17.31 -2.61
C GLN A 186 -6.79 17.32 -1.14
N THR A 187 -7.00 16.23 -0.40
CA THR A 187 -6.59 16.11 1.01
C THR A 187 -6.02 14.73 1.30
N GLU A 188 -5.18 14.63 2.34
CA GLU A 188 -4.74 13.35 2.88
C GLU A 188 -5.94 12.46 3.31
N SER A 189 -7.05 13.07 3.76
CA SER A 189 -8.25 12.33 4.18
C SER A 189 -9.03 11.74 2.99
N GLU A 190 -9.01 12.37 1.82
CA GLU A 190 -9.53 11.77 0.58
C GLU A 190 -8.69 10.54 0.20
N LEU A 191 -7.36 10.65 0.21
CA LEU A 191 -6.47 9.53 -0.11
C LEU A 191 -6.62 8.37 0.91
N ALA A 192 -6.65 8.70 2.21
CA ALA A 192 -6.85 7.74 3.28
C ALA A 192 -8.24 7.08 3.21
N SER A 193 -9.25 7.72 2.61
CA SER A 193 -10.57 7.12 2.41
C SER A 193 -10.55 6.00 1.38
N VAL A 194 -9.82 6.20 0.28
CA VAL A 194 -9.64 5.19 -0.78
C VAL A 194 -8.76 4.04 -0.29
N ILE A 195 -7.66 4.36 0.42
CA ILE A 195 -6.85 3.32 1.08
C ILE A 195 -7.69 2.55 2.11
N GLY A 196 -8.51 3.22 2.90
CA GLY A 196 -9.42 2.59 3.85
C GLY A 196 -10.44 1.66 3.18
N HIS A 197 -10.94 2.02 1.99
CA HIS A 197 -11.83 1.18 1.18
C HIS A 197 -11.13 -0.09 0.68
N GLU A 198 -9.92 0.04 0.11
CA GLU A 198 -9.13 -1.13 -0.33
C GLU A 198 -8.73 -2.03 0.85
N MET A 199 -8.38 -1.45 1.99
CA MET A 199 -8.17 -2.20 3.23
C MET A 199 -9.46 -2.89 3.69
N GLY A 200 -10.63 -2.29 3.45
CA GLY A 200 -11.93 -2.91 3.67
C GLY A 200 -12.12 -4.18 2.82
N HIS A 201 -11.75 -4.16 1.54
CA HIS A 201 -11.77 -5.35 0.68
C HIS A 201 -10.86 -6.48 1.19
N VAL A 202 -9.66 -6.14 1.68
CA VAL A 202 -8.73 -7.12 2.27
C VAL A 202 -9.24 -7.66 3.61
N LEU A 203 -9.66 -6.79 4.54
CA LEU A 203 -10.15 -7.19 5.87
C LEU A 203 -11.41 -8.06 5.79
N GLN A 204 -12.28 -7.80 4.80
CA GLN A 204 -13.46 -8.64 4.53
C GLN A 204 -13.17 -9.79 3.56
N ARG A 205 -11.93 -9.95 3.12
CA ARG A 205 -11.46 -11.06 2.28
C ARG A 205 -12.31 -11.22 1.01
N HIS A 206 -12.74 -10.09 0.41
CA HIS A 206 -13.69 -10.10 -0.71
C HIS A 206 -13.18 -10.92 -1.90
N ILE A 207 -11.88 -10.88 -2.16
CA ILE A 207 -11.23 -11.70 -3.18
C ILE A 207 -11.39 -13.19 -2.86
N ALA A 208 -10.99 -13.67 -1.67
CA ALA A 208 -11.19 -15.07 -1.28
C ALA A 208 -12.67 -15.51 -1.26
N ARG A 209 -13.61 -14.64 -0.84
CA ARG A 209 -15.05 -14.94 -0.88
C ARG A 209 -15.58 -15.08 -2.31
N MET A 210 -15.14 -14.21 -3.22
CA MET A 210 -15.46 -14.28 -4.65
C MET A 210 -14.90 -15.55 -5.32
N ILE A 211 -13.74 -16.01 -4.87
CA ILE A 211 -13.09 -17.23 -5.38
C ILE A 211 -13.76 -18.48 -4.84
N GLY A 212 -14.01 -18.56 -3.53
CA GLY A 212 -14.68 -19.70 -2.90
C GLY A 212 -16.12 -19.92 -3.39
N ALA A 213 -16.81 -18.84 -3.78
CA ALA A 213 -18.11 -18.94 -4.46
C ALA A 213 -18.03 -19.60 -5.87
N ASN A 214 -16.84 -19.70 -6.45
CA ASN A 214 -16.56 -20.38 -7.71
C ASN A 214 -15.79 -21.69 -7.42
N GLU A 215 -16.46 -22.66 -6.79
CA GLU A 215 -15.94 -23.95 -6.29
C GLU A 215 -15.05 -24.78 -7.25
N LYS A 216 -14.99 -24.42 -8.53
CA LYS A 216 -14.22 -25.09 -9.59
C LYS A 216 -12.88 -24.39 -9.92
N THR A 217 -12.50 -23.34 -9.20
CA THR A 217 -11.34 -22.50 -9.55
C THR A 217 -10.11 -22.88 -8.71
N GLY A 218 -9.23 -23.72 -9.27
CA GLY A 218 -7.95 -24.06 -8.62
C GLY A 218 -6.99 -22.88 -8.48
N TYR A 219 -6.03 -23.00 -7.55
CA TYR A 219 -5.04 -21.96 -7.18
C TYR A 219 -4.28 -21.33 -8.37
N THR A 220 -4.03 -22.09 -9.43
CA THR A 220 -3.37 -21.67 -10.68
C THR A 220 -4.29 -21.00 -11.68
N ALA A 221 -5.54 -21.47 -11.82
CA ALA A 221 -6.55 -20.78 -12.60
C ALA A 221 -6.80 -19.39 -11.98
N LEU A 222 -6.82 -19.33 -10.65
CA LEU A 222 -6.81 -18.11 -9.87
C LEU A 222 -5.54 -17.26 -10.11
N ALA A 223 -4.33 -17.81 -9.96
CA ALA A 223 -3.11 -17.03 -10.15
C ALA A 223 -2.99 -16.49 -11.58
N THR A 224 -3.36 -17.29 -12.58
CA THR A 224 -3.39 -16.91 -13.99
C THR A 224 -4.47 -15.86 -14.27
N MET A 225 -5.64 -15.99 -13.65
CA MET A 225 -6.70 -14.97 -13.70
C MET A 225 -6.21 -13.67 -13.07
N LEU A 226 -5.61 -13.68 -11.88
CA LEU A 226 -5.08 -12.49 -11.20
C LEU A 226 -3.95 -11.84 -11.99
N LEU A 227 -3.06 -12.61 -12.62
CA LEU A 227 -2.03 -12.10 -13.52
C LEU A 227 -2.63 -11.51 -14.81
N GLY A 228 -3.66 -12.13 -15.40
CA GLY A 228 -4.37 -11.61 -16.57
C GLY A 228 -5.20 -10.36 -16.28
N VAL A 229 -5.80 -10.31 -15.09
CA VAL A 229 -6.46 -9.14 -14.48
C VAL A 229 -5.47 -7.99 -14.33
N LEU A 230 -4.34 -8.26 -13.67
CA LEU A 230 -3.30 -7.28 -13.41
C LEU A 230 -2.70 -6.78 -14.72
N ALA A 231 -2.42 -7.67 -15.68
CA ALA A 231 -2.02 -7.29 -17.03
C ALA A 231 -3.09 -6.43 -17.72
N GLY A 232 -4.39 -6.75 -17.60
CA GLY A 232 -5.47 -5.92 -18.15
C GLY A 232 -5.58 -4.51 -17.51
N VAL A 233 -5.26 -4.39 -16.22
CA VAL A 233 -5.24 -3.11 -15.49
C VAL A 233 -3.99 -2.29 -15.81
N LEU A 234 -2.83 -2.95 -15.99
CA LEU A 234 -1.53 -2.30 -16.26
C LEU A 234 -1.26 -2.03 -17.76
N ALA A 235 -1.81 -2.82 -18.69
CA ALA A 235 -1.50 -2.75 -20.12
C ALA A 235 -2.14 -1.56 -20.88
N ARG A 236 -1.92 -0.34 -20.39
CA ARG A 236 -2.22 0.91 -21.12
C ARG A 236 -1.01 1.43 -21.91
N SER A 237 0.07 0.66 -21.96
CA SER A 237 1.36 0.96 -22.61
C SER A 237 1.34 0.77 -24.14
N GLY A 238 0.52 1.55 -24.84
CA GLY A 238 0.72 1.94 -26.25
C GLY A 238 0.56 0.88 -27.36
N ASP A 239 0.75 -0.41 -27.09
CA ASP A 239 0.69 -1.47 -28.10
C ASP A 239 -0.72 -2.08 -28.22
N LEU A 240 -1.66 -1.21 -28.65
CA LEU A 240 -3.08 -1.54 -28.81
C LEU A 240 -3.33 -2.71 -29.77
N GLY A 241 -2.35 -3.07 -30.62
CA GLY A 241 -2.45 -4.15 -31.59
C GLY A 241 -2.55 -5.56 -30.98
N SER A 242 -1.96 -5.80 -29.81
CA SER A 242 -2.02 -7.11 -29.14
C SER A 242 -3.30 -7.30 -28.33
N ALA A 243 -3.76 -6.25 -27.63
CA ALA A 243 -4.99 -6.29 -26.82
C ALA A 243 -6.28 -6.40 -27.67
N ILE A 244 -6.31 -5.79 -28.87
CA ILE A 244 -7.48 -5.83 -29.77
C ILE A 244 -7.79 -7.27 -30.25
N ALA A 245 -6.79 -8.15 -30.34
CA ALA A 245 -7.00 -9.56 -30.68
C ALA A 245 -7.82 -10.34 -29.63
N MET A 246 -7.99 -9.79 -28.42
CA MET A 246 -8.69 -10.42 -27.28
C MET A 246 -10.04 -9.76 -26.93
N GLY A 247 -10.67 -9.05 -27.88
CA GLY A 247 -11.84 -8.18 -27.63
C GLY A 247 -13.03 -8.80 -26.89
N GLY A 248 -13.22 -10.13 -26.92
CA GLY A 248 -14.23 -10.82 -26.11
C GLY A 248 -13.77 -11.25 -24.70
N GLN A 249 -12.47 -11.50 -24.51
CA GLN A 249 -11.90 -11.94 -23.24
C GLN A 249 -11.64 -10.76 -22.29
N ALA A 250 -11.16 -9.62 -22.81
CA ALA A 250 -10.94 -8.42 -21.99
C ALA A 250 -12.23 -7.90 -21.34
N PHE A 251 -13.36 -7.93 -22.06
CA PHE A 251 -14.68 -7.58 -21.52
C PHE A 251 -15.23 -8.60 -20.49
N ALA A 252 -14.85 -9.87 -20.61
CA ALA A 252 -15.20 -10.89 -19.61
C ALA A 252 -14.40 -10.65 -18.31
N VAL A 253 -13.10 -10.36 -18.43
CA VAL A 253 -12.22 -10.01 -17.30
C VAL A 253 -12.67 -8.72 -16.61
N ASP A 254 -12.98 -7.66 -17.36
CA ASP A 254 -13.48 -6.39 -16.80
C ASP A 254 -14.79 -6.57 -16.01
N ASN A 255 -15.75 -7.39 -16.52
CA ASN A 255 -16.96 -7.70 -15.76
C ASN A 255 -16.71 -8.61 -14.54
N GLN A 256 -15.78 -9.56 -14.62
CA GLN A 256 -15.43 -10.45 -13.52
C GLN A 256 -14.63 -9.72 -12.40
N LEU A 257 -14.07 -8.55 -12.70
CA LEU A 257 -13.35 -7.69 -11.76
C LEU A 257 -14.23 -6.77 -10.91
N ARG A 258 -15.52 -6.68 -11.21
CA ARG A 258 -16.42 -5.74 -10.54
C ARG A 258 -16.89 -6.36 -9.24
N PHE A 259 -16.51 -5.76 -8.12
CA PHE A 259 -17.02 -6.19 -6.81
C PHE A 259 -18.55 -6.06 -6.77
N SER A 260 -19.20 -6.99 -6.07
CA SER A 260 -20.65 -6.96 -5.91
C SER A 260 -21.09 -5.68 -5.17
N ARG A 261 -22.31 -5.19 -5.43
CA ARG A 261 -22.86 -4.03 -4.70
C ARG A 261 -22.90 -4.24 -3.18
N THR A 262 -22.94 -5.48 -2.70
CA THR A 262 -22.87 -5.80 -1.27
C THR A 262 -21.45 -5.63 -0.75
N ALA A 263 -20.45 -6.18 -1.46
CA ALA A 263 -19.03 -6.04 -1.13
C ALA A 263 -18.60 -4.56 -1.12
N GLU A 264 -19.05 -3.77 -2.09
CA GLU A 264 -18.76 -2.33 -2.13
C GLU A 264 -19.31 -1.58 -0.91
N ARG A 265 -20.57 -1.80 -0.52
CA ARG A 265 -21.15 -1.19 0.71
C ARG A 265 -20.44 -1.66 1.98
N GLU A 266 -19.96 -2.89 2.00
CA GLU A 266 -19.23 -3.45 3.15
C GLU A 266 -17.83 -2.82 3.27
N ALA A 267 -17.12 -2.69 2.15
CA ALA A 267 -15.84 -1.99 2.06
C ALA A 267 -15.98 -0.49 2.40
N ASP A 268 -17.01 0.21 1.90
CA ASP A 268 -17.32 1.60 2.24
C ASP A 268 -17.43 1.77 3.77
N ARG A 269 -18.24 0.91 4.41
CA ARG A 269 -18.54 0.99 5.84
C ARG A 269 -17.33 0.66 6.71
N VAL A 270 -16.53 -0.33 6.31
CA VAL A 270 -15.27 -0.66 6.98
C VAL A 270 -14.29 0.49 6.81
N GLY A 271 -14.04 0.94 5.58
CA GLY A 271 -13.14 2.04 5.26
C GLY A 271 -13.49 3.33 5.99
N PHE A 272 -14.78 3.67 6.08
CA PHE A 272 -15.27 4.80 6.88
C PHE A 272 -14.94 4.64 8.39
N GLN A 273 -15.13 3.45 8.95
CA GLN A 273 -14.78 3.17 10.35
C GLN A 273 -13.26 3.26 10.59
N LEU A 274 -12.43 2.84 9.64
CA LEU A 274 -10.98 3.00 9.70
C LEU A 274 -10.60 4.48 9.62
N LEU A 275 -11.16 5.23 8.66
CA LEU A 275 -10.90 6.65 8.43
C LEU A 275 -11.22 7.49 9.67
N ALA A 276 -12.43 7.36 10.20
CA ALA A 276 -12.86 8.05 11.41
C ALA A 276 -12.11 7.55 12.67
N GLY A 277 -11.78 6.25 12.73
CA GLY A 277 -11.00 5.65 13.82
C GLY A 277 -9.54 6.12 13.85
N ALA A 278 -8.93 6.34 12.69
CA ALA A 278 -7.59 6.89 12.53
C ALA A 278 -7.52 8.40 12.78
N GLY A 279 -8.66 9.09 12.92
CA GLY A 279 -8.74 10.54 13.10
C GLY A 279 -8.43 11.33 11.84
N TYR A 280 -8.78 10.81 10.67
CA TYR A 280 -8.92 11.58 9.43
C TYR A 280 -10.31 12.23 9.34
N ASP A 281 -10.54 13.09 8.34
CA ASP A 281 -11.86 13.71 8.14
C ASP A 281 -12.87 12.66 7.66
N PRO A 282 -13.99 12.42 8.39
CA PRO A 282 -15.06 11.55 7.90
C PRO A 282 -15.66 12.00 6.58
N TYR A 283 -15.61 13.30 6.25
CA TYR A 283 -16.05 13.84 4.95
C TYR A 283 -15.07 13.55 3.79
N GLY A 284 -13.87 13.04 4.06
CA GLY A 284 -12.90 12.66 3.03
C GLY A 284 -13.44 11.60 2.06
N MET A 285 -14.26 10.66 2.56
CA MET A 285 -14.88 9.61 1.74
C MET A 285 -15.99 10.13 0.80
N PRO A 286 -17.08 10.76 1.30
CA PRO A 286 -18.10 11.30 0.39
C PRO A 286 -17.53 12.40 -0.52
N GLY A 287 -16.62 13.25 -0.05
CA GLY A 287 -15.97 14.27 -0.88
C GLY A 287 -15.15 13.68 -2.04
N PHE A 288 -14.46 12.56 -1.83
CA PHE A 288 -13.79 11.83 -2.91
C PHE A 288 -14.79 11.16 -3.86
N PHE A 289 -15.89 10.58 -3.35
CA PHE A 289 -16.92 9.99 -4.21
C PHE A 289 -17.58 11.02 -5.14
N GLU A 290 -17.97 12.19 -4.63
CA GLU A 290 -18.46 13.28 -5.48
C GLU A 290 -17.41 13.74 -6.51
N ARG A 291 -16.12 13.71 -6.17
CA ARG A 291 -15.02 14.05 -7.09
C ARG A 291 -14.94 13.02 -8.23
N LEU A 292 -15.08 11.73 -7.90
CA LEU A 292 -15.12 10.63 -8.85
C LEU A 292 -16.37 10.70 -9.75
N GLU A 293 -17.53 11.05 -9.19
CA GLU A 293 -18.78 11.26 -9.93
C GLU A 293 -18.63 12.41 -10.94
N ARG A 294 -18.18 13.59 -10.49
CA ARG A 294 -17.91 14.74 -11.39
C ARG A 294 -16.89 14.39 -12.48
N ALA A 295 -15.82 13.65 -12.14
CA ALA A 295 -14.84 13.19 -13.13
C ALA A 295 -15.46 12.23 -14.16
N SER A 296 -16.42 11.40 -13.75
CA SER A 296 -17.15 10.47 -14.63
C SER A 296 -18.11 11.17 -15.61
N MET A 297 -18.50 12.41 -15.32
CA MET A 297 -19.33 13.26 -16.18
C MET A 297 -18.51 14.12 -17.15
N GLY A 298 -17.18 14.14 -17.03
CA GLY A 298 -16.30 14.92 -17.90
C GLY A 298 -15.87 14.20 -19.18
N ASP A 299 -15.32 14.96 -20.13
CA ASP A 299 -14.90 14.46 -21.45
C ASP A 299 -13.81 13.36 -21.42
N ALA A 300 -13.12 13.19 -20.28
CA ALA A 300 -12.16 12.13 -20.05
C ALA A 300 -12.79 10.72 -19.86
N GLY A 301 -14.11 10.66 -19.70
CA GLY A 301 -14.86 9.43 -19.48
C GLY A 301 -14.75 8.87 -18.05
N VAL A 302 -15.47 7.77 -17.81
CA VAL A 302 -15.54 7.13 -16.48
C VAL A 302 -14.15 6.67 -16.02
N PRO A 303 -13.63 7.18 -14.87
CA PRO A 303 -12.33 6.79 -14.33
C PRO A 303 -12.20 5.28 -14.09
N ALA A 304 -10.97 4.75 -14.13
CA ALA A 304 -10.73 3.32 -13.95
C ALA A 304 -11.32 2.79 -12.63
N TYR A 305 -11.13 3.54 -11.53
CA TYR A 305 -11.71 3.21 -10.23
C TYR A 305 -13.22 2.99 -10.26
N ALA A 306 -13.97 3.86 -10.96
CA ALA A 306 -15.43 3.77 -11.03
C ALA A 306 -15.94 2.59 -11.88
N ARG A 307 -15.07 1.90 -12.64
CA ARG A 307 -15.43 0.70 -13.40
C ARG A 307 -15.37 -0.55 -12.53
N THR A 308 -14.26 -0.74 -11.80
CA THR A 308 -14.04 -1.84 -10.85
C THR A 308 -14.84 -1.68 -9.55
N HIS A 309 -15.04 -0.42 -9.11
CA HIS A 309 -15.83 -0.02 -7.94
C HIS A 309 -17.03 0.86 -8.37
N PRO A 310 -18.16 0.27 -8.81
CA PRO A 310 -19.29 1.04 -9.32
C PRO A 310 -19.89 1.96 -8.25
N LEU A 311 -19.65 3.26 -8.40
CA LEU A 311 -20.23 4.28 -7.51
C LEU A 311 -21.72 4.46 -7.80
N THR A 312 -22.52 4.60 -6.75
CA THR A 312 -23.96 4.85 -6.84
C THR A 312 -24.37 5.96 -5.89
N VAL A 313 -25.44 6.69 -6.22
CA VAL A 313 -26.04 7.72 -5.35
C VAL A 313 -26.36 7.17 -3.95
N GLU A 314 -26.74 5.89 -3.86
CA GLU A 314 -26.97 5.17 -2.60
C GLU A 314 -25.71 5.14 -1.70
N ARG A 315 -24.53 4.84 -2.28
CA ARG A 315 -23.25 4.79 -1.54
C ARG A 315 -22.81 6.18 -1.08
N ILE A 316 -22.95 7.19 -1.95
CA ILE A 316 -22.66 8.58 -1.60
C ILE A 316 -23.54 9.00 -0.41
N ALA A 317 -24.84 8.70 -0.46
CA ALA A 317 -25.78 9.03 0.61
C ALA A 317 -25.52 8.28 1.94
N ASP A 318 -25.15 6.98 1.91
CA ASP A 318 -24.78 6.22 3.12
C ASP A 318 -23.51 6.82 3.77
N MET A 319 -22.51 7.24 2.97
CA MET A 319 -21.28 7.84 3.51
C MET A 319 -21.48 9.28 4.01
N ASP A 320 -22.32 10.07 3.35
CA ASP A 320 -22.69 11.42 3.77
C ASP A 320 -23.54 11.44 5.06
N ASP A 321 -24.51 10.52 5.21
CA ASP A 321 -25.23 10.32 6.48
C ASP A 321 -24.31 9.89 7.63
N ARG A 322 -23.33 9.01 7.36
CA ARG A 322 -22.32 8.62 8.35
C ARG A 322 -21.40 9.77 8.72
N ALA A 323 -20.93 10.55 7.75
CA ALA A 323 -20.09 11.73 7.98
C ALA A 323 -20.79 12.76 8.88
N ARG A 324 -22.09 13.02 8.66
CA ARG A 324 -22.92 13.88 9.52
C ARG A 324 -23.02 13.41 10.97
N ARG A 325 -23.01 12.10 11.21
CA ARG A 325 -23.14 11.49 12.55
C ARG A 325 -21.79 11.27 13.25
N ALA A 326 -20.69 11.34 12.51
CA ALA A 326 -19.35 11.22 13.08
C ALA A 326 -18.98 12.49 13.85
N PRO A 327 -18.28 12.38 15.01
CA PRO A 327 -17.77 13.55 15.72
C PRO A 327 -16.79 14.32 14.83
N TYR A 328 -17.15 15.54 14.41
CA TYR A 328 -16.27 16.36 13.58
C TYR A 328 -14.98 16.68 14.33
N ARG A 329 -13.85 16.47 13.65
CA ARG A 329 -12.52 16.92 14.05
C ARG A 329 -11.86 17.46 12.80
N GLN A 330 -11.43 18.72 12.82
CA GLN A 330 -10.59 19.25 11.75
C GLN A 330 -9.24 18.52 11.82
N PRO A 331 -8.89 17.65 10.86
CA PRO A 331 -7.67 16.87 10.96
C PRO A 331 -6.51 17.69 10.40
N ARG A 332 -5.39 17.70 11.10
CA ARG A 332 -4.14 18.18 10.50
C ARG A 332 -3.69 17.15 9.47
N GLN A 333 -3.58 17.59 8.23
CA GLN A 333 -2.97 16.82 7.16
C GLN A 333 -1.46 16.76 7.39
N SER A 334 -0.85 15.60 7.17
CA SER A 334 0.61 15.46 7.13
C SER A 334 1.18 16.38 6.04
N PRO A 335 2.20 17.21 6.34
CA PRO A 335 2.90 17.96 5.28
C PRO A 335 3.51 17.05 4.20
N GLU A 336 3.83 15.82 4.56
CA GLU A 336 4.39 14.82 3.64
C GLU A 336 3.43 14.44 2.51
N TYR A 337 2.11 14.50 2.73
CA TYR A 337 1.10 14.32 1.68
C TYR A 337 1.34 15.26 0.49
N GLY A 338 1.61 16.54 0.78
CA GLY A 338 1.88 17.54 -0.25
C GLY A 338 3.13 17.20 -1.06
N PHE A 339 4.23 16.85 -0.36
CA PHE A 339 5.49 16.49 -1.00
C PHE A 339 5.37 15.20 -1.83
N VAL A 340 4.74 14.14 -1.31
CA VAL A 340 4.55 12.88 -2.05
C VAL A 340 3.59 13.06 -3.23
N ARG A 341 2.53 13.86 -3.09
CA ARG A 341 1.66 14.22 -4.22
C ARG A 341 2.42 14.97 -5.31
N ALA A 342 3.26 15.95 -4.97
CA ALA A 342 4.12 16.64 -5.92
C ALA A 342 5.20 15.72 -6.53
N ARG A 343 5.74 14.79 -5.74
CA ARG A 343 6.67 13.74 -6.20
C ARG A 343 6.03 12.89 -7.28
N LEU A 344 4.82 12.40 -7.05
CA LEU A 344 4.07 11.56 -8.01
C LEU A 344 3.61 12.35 -9.24
N ARG A 345 3.23 13.64 -9.11
CA ARG A 345 2.99 14.54 -10.26
C ARG A 345 4.19 14.61 -11.22
N ILE A 346 5.42 14.62 -10.69
CA ILE A 346 6.64 14.58 -11.50
C ILE A 346 6.93 13.16 -11.99
N LEU A 347 6.97 12.18 -11.08
CA LEU A 347 7.36 10.80 -11.36
C LEU A 347 6.40 10.04 -12.27
N GLN A 348 5.14 10.46 -12.46
CA GLN A 348 4.26 9.85 -13.48
C GLN A 348 4.82 10.05 -14.91
N ASN A 349 5.56 11.13 -15.16
CA ASN A 349 6.11 11.46 -16.47
C ASN A 349 7.42 10.69 -16.74
N ARG A 350 7.56 10.12 -17.94
CA ARG A 350 8.78 9.42 -18.36
C ARG A 350 9.73 10.30 -19.18
N ALA A 351 9.21 11.12 -20.10
CA ALA A 351 10.07 11.90 -20.99
C ALA A 351 10.58 13.19 -20.31
N PRO A 352 11.84 13.61 -20.55
CA PRO A 352 12.38 14.87 -20.04
C PRO A 352 11.52 16.10 -20.39
N ASN A 353 10.91 16.12 -21.58
CA ASN A 353 10.03 17.21 -22.01
C ASN A 353 8.76 17.31 -21.16
N ASP A 354 8.18 16.17 -20.76
CA ASP A 354 6.97 16.11 -19.95
C ASP A 354 7.26 16.48 -18.50
N ILE A 355 8.39 16.00 -17.96
CA ILE A 355 8.92 16.40 -16.64
C ILE A 355 9.13 17.93 -16.60
N ALA A 356 9.75 18.50 -17.63
CA ALA A 356 9.97 19.94 -17.74
C ALA A 356 8.65 20.72 -17.93
N ALA A 357 7.67 20.16 -18.65
CA ALA A 357 6.35 20.76 -18.80
C ALA A 357 5.57 20.78 -17.48
N GLU A 358 5.62 19.70 -16.69
CA GLU A 358 4.99 19.65 -15.38
C GLU A 358 5.65 20.59 -14.38
N ALA A 359 6.98 20.72 -14.37
CA ALA A 359 7.69 21.70 -13.57
C ALA A 359 7.26 23.15 -13.92
N ARG A 360 7.08 23.45 -15.22
CA ARG A 360 6.54 24.76 -15.64
C ARG A 360 5.10 24.97 -15.18
N ARG A 361 4.23 23.94 -15.22
CA ARG A 361 2.87 24.02 -14.68
C ARG A 361 2.87 24.29 -13.18
N MET A 362 3.70 23.60 -12.40
CA MET A 362 3.86 23.85 -10.96
C MET A 362 4.37 25.27 -10.65
N GLN A 363 5.22 25.84 -11.50
CA GLN A 363 5.71 27.21 -11.34
C GLN A 363 4.60 28.23 -11.64
N LEU A 364 3.86 28.06 -12.73
CA LEU A 364 2.69 28.90 -13.05
C LEU A 364 1.64 28.86 -11.93
N GLU A 365 1.38 27.68 -11.34
CA GLU A 365 0.50 27.56 -10.17
C GLU A 365 0.99 28.42 -8.98
N ILE A 366 2.30 28.52 -8.74
CA ILE A 366 2.87 29.38 -7.70
C ILE A 366 2.70 30.86 -8.07
N ASP A 367 3.05 31.23 -9.30
CA ASP A 367 3.06 32.61 -9.79
C ASP A 367 1.63 33.21 -9.83
N ASP A 368 0.67 32.44 -10.34
CA ASP A 368 -0.76 32.77 -10.40
C ASP A 368 -1.47 32.63 -9.03
N ARG A 369 -0.75 32.19 -7.98
CA ARG A 369 -1.26 31.96 -6.61
C ARG A 369 -2.40 30.91 -6.54
N THR A 370 -2.42 29.97 -7.48
CA THR A 370 -3.37 28.85 -7.51
C THR A 370 -2.83 27.56 -6.89
N ALA A 371 -1.51 27.50 -6.61
CA ALA A 371 -0.84 26.37 -5.97
C ALA A 371 -1.45 26.07 -4.58
N PRO A 372 -2.05 24.88 -4.36
CA PRO A 372 -2.63 24.52 -3.06
C PRO A 372 -1.59 24.44 -1.94
N ASN A 373 -0.33 24.17 -2.29
CA ASN A 373 0.80 24.17 -1.36
C ASN A 373 2.08 24.58 -2.11
N VAL A 374 2.53 25.83 -1.89
CA VAL A 374 3.73 26.41 -2.52
C VAL A 374 4.99 25.60 -2.20
N ALA A 375 5.14 25.09 -0.98
CA ALA A 375 6.29 24.27 -0.59
C ALA A 375 6.34 22.96 -1.38
N ALA A 376 5.18 22.30 -1.54
CA ALA A 376 5.06 21.08 -2.32
C ALA A 376 5.36 21.29 -3.81
N ASN A 377 4.83 22.35 -4.43
CA ASN A 377 5.12 22.67 -5.83
C ASN A 377 6.60 23.02 -6.04
N ALA A 378 7.21 23.83 -5.16
CA ALA A 378 8.64 24.15 -5.22
C ALA A 378 9.52 22.90 -5.05
N TYR A 379 9.11 21.95 -4.21
CA TYR A 379 9.77 20.64 -4.07
C TYR A 379 9.63 19.80 -5.35
N GLY A 380 8.46 19.78 -6.00
CA GLY A 380 8.26 19.12 -7.30
C GLY A 380 9.15 19.72 -8.39
N ILE A 381 9.26 21.04 -8.46
CA ILE A 381 10.18 21.76 -9.37
C ILE A 381 11.65 21.38 -9.07
N ALA A 382 12.03 21.29 -7.79
CA ALA A 382 13.36 20.86 -7.40
C ALA A 382 13.68 19.43 -7.86
N LEU A 383 12.75 18.49 -7.66
CA LEU A 383 12.87 17.12 -8.14
C LEU A 383 12.98 17.04 -9.67
N ALA A 384 12.13 17.78 -10.39
CA ALA A 384 12.17 17.84 -11.84
C ALA A 384 13.52 18.35 -12.35
N ASN A 385 14.03 19.46 -11.79
CA ASN A 385 15.35 19.99 -12.13
C ASN A 385 16.46 18.99 -11.82
N ALA A 386 16.38 18.25 -10.71
CA ALA A 386 17.35 17.20 -10.35
C ALA A 386 17.35 16.02 -11.34
N LEU A 387 16.17 15.61 -11.83
CA LEU A 387 16.03 14.57 -12.86
C LEU A 387 16.50 15.04 -14.23
N LEU A 388 16.38 16.34 -14.53
CA LEU A 388 16.84 16.99 -15.77
C LEU A 388 18.34 17.38 -15.74
N GLY A 389 19.07 17.09 -14.67
CA GLY A 389 20.50 17.43 -14.53
C GLY A 389 20.78 18.90 -14.20
N GLN A 390 19.75 19.69 -13.86
CA GLN A 390 19.82 21.14 -13.63
C GLN A 390 20.04 21.44 -12.14
N TYR A 391 21.16 20.96 -11.58
CA TYR A 391 21.34 20.88 -10.12
C TYR A 391 21.30 22.23 -9.39
N ASP A 392 21.84 23.31 -9.95
CA ASP A 392 21.75 24.64 -9.33
C ASP A 392 20.31 25.17 -9.27
N ALA A 393 19.49 24.82 -10.28
CA ALA A 393 18.06 25.15 -10.29
C ALA A 393 17.27 24.24 -9.32
N ALA A 394 17.72 23.00 -9.12
CA ALA A 394 17.17 22.08 -8.13
C ALA A 394 17.41 22.59 -6.70
N ASP A 395 18.65 23.00 -6.38
CA ASP A 395 19.01 23.57 -5.08
C ASP A 395 18.21 24.85 -4.76
N ARG A 396 18.08 25.77 -5.73
CA ARG A 396 17.27 27.00 -5.55
C ARG A 396 15.79 26.71 -5.30
N ALA A 397 15.21 25.77 -6.07
CA ALA A 397 13.82 25.36 -5.89
C ALA A 397 13.61 24.64 -4.54
N LEU A 398 14.57 23.82 -4.10
CA LEU A 398 14.51 23.15 -2.79
C LEU A 398 14.66 24.14 -1.62
N ALA A 399 15.50 25.17 -1.76
CA ALA A 399 15.59 26.26 -0.79
C ALA A 399 14.26 27.03 -0.69
N THR A 400 13.60 27.27 -1.83
CA THR A 400 12.25 27.87 -1.87
C THR A 400 11.22 26.97 -1.19
N ALA A 401 11.27 25.66 -1.42
CA ALA A 401 10.39 24.68 -0.78
C ALA A 401 10.55 24.68 0.75
N ARG A 402 11.79 24.68 1.25
CA ARG A 402 12.09 24.76 2.69
C ARG A 402 11.60 26.07 3.31
N ALA A 403 11.91 27.21 2.70
CA ALA A 403 11.47 28.52 3.20
C ALA A 403 9.94 28.65 3.26
N ALA A 404 9.22 28.12 2.25
CA ALA A 404 7.76 28.09 2.21
C ALA A 404 7.17 27.13 3.26
N PHE A 405 7.80 25.96 3.47
CA PHE A 405 7.43 25.00 4.51
C PHE A 405 7.60 25.61 5.91
N ASP A 406 8.78 26.15 6.21
CA ASP A 406 9.06 26.78 7.52
C ASP A 406 8.10 27.95 7.80
N ALA A 407 7.71 28.72 6.77
CA ALA A 407 6.75 29.81 6.88
C ALA A 407 5.28 29.37 7.03
N ARG A 408 4.98 28.12 6.66
CA ARG A 408 3.68 27.47 6.90
C ARG A 408 3.63 26.95 8.33
N GLU A 409 4.59 26.13 8.75
CA GLU A 409 4.58 25.49 10.07
C GLU A 409 4.70 26.53 11.22
N ARG A 410 5.49 27.60 11.03
CA ARG A 410 5.52 28.74 11.98
C ARG A 410 4.18 29.47 12.12
N ARG A 411 3.31 29.45 11.10
CA ARG A 411 1.97 30.06 11.14
C ARG A 411 0.97 29.13 11.84
N ASP A 412 1.09 27.84 11.59
CA ASP A 412 0.22 26.80 12.15
C ASP A 412 0.54 26.50 13.63
N GLY A 413 1.61 27.10 14.18
CA GLY A 413 1.92 27.10 15.62
C GLY A 413 2.69 25.88 16.12
N ASP A 414 3.14 25.01 15.22
CA ASP A 414 3.93 23.82 15.56
C ASP A 414 5.23 23.79 14.73
N PRO A 415 6.42 23.81 15.36
CA PRO A 415 7.69 23.72 14.65
C PRO A 415 7.96 22.29 14.18
N ALA A 416 7.20 21.80 13.19
CA ALA A 416 7.54 20.57 12.49
C ALA A 416 8.93 20.73 11.86
N THR A 417 9.92 20.02 12.43
CA THR A 417 11.31 20.44 12.25
C THR A 417 11.88 20.17 10.84
N GLY A 418 11.18 19.38 10.01
CA GLY A 418 11.54 19.08 8.62
C GLY A 418 10.61 18.04 8.00
N SER A 419 10.99 17.50 6.83
CA SER A 419 10.31 16.38 6.15
C SER A 419 11.35 15.44 5.53
N PRO A 420 11.10 14.11 5.50
CA PRO A 420 11.97 13.17 4.80
C PRO A 420 12.08 13.48 3.31
N SER A 421 11.00 13.87 2.62
CA SER A 421 11.09 14.31 1.21
C SER A 421 12.10 15.44 1.00
N LEU A 422 12.07 16.49 1.84
CA LEU A 422 13.00 17.62 1.72
C LEU A 422 14.45 17.22 2.00
N ASP A 423 14.69 16.40 3.02
CA ASP A 423 16.04 16.02 3.47
C ASP A 423 16.67 14.95 2.56
N VAL A 424 15.89 13.98 2.08
CA VAL A 424 16.33 12.99 1.08
C VAL A 424 16.62 13.65 -0.27
N LEU A 425 15.78 14.58 -0.74
CA LEU A 425 16.04 15.25 -2.02
C LEU A 425 17.30 16.14 -1.96
N ALA A 426 17.60 16.78 -0.82
CA ALA A 426 18.86 17.52 -0.66
C ALA A 426 20.09 16.63 -0.85
N ALA A 427 20.08 15.44 -0.23
CA ALA A 427 21.15 14.45 -0.39
C ALA A 427 21.23 13.90 -1.83
N ASP A 428 20.08 13.64 -2.47
CA ASP A 428 20.05 13.12 -3.85
C ASP A 428 20.52 14.16 -4.89
N ILE A 429 20.16 15.44 -4.73
CA ILE A 429 20.68 16.52 -5.60
C ILE A 429 22.20 16.63 -5.42
N ALA A 430 22.71 16.66 -4.19
CA ALA A 430 24.16 16.70 -3.94
C ALA A 430 24.89 15.49 -4.56
N ARG A 431 24.32 14.30 -4.43
CA ARG A 431 24.84 13.05 -5.00
C ARG A 431 24.91 13.11 -6.54
N ARG A 432 23.82 13.53 -7.19
CA ARG A 432 23.74 13.64 -8.67
C ARG A 432 24.63 14.75 -9.23
N ALA A 433 24.81 15.84 -8.48
CA ALA A 433 25.72 16.94 -8.81
C ALA A 433 27.21 16.59 -8.63
N GLY A 434 27.55 15.38 -8.15
CA GLY A 434 28.94 14.99 -7.89
C GLY A 434 29.56 15.65 -6.66
N ARG A 435 28.76 16.28 -5.78
CA ARG A 435 29.22 16.90 -4.53
C ARG A 435 29.35 15.84 -3.44
N THR A 436 30.31 14.92 -3.60
CA THR A 436 30.42 13.67 -2.84
C THR A 436 30.38 13.85 -1.31
N ASP A 437 31.20 14.75 -0.75
CA ASP A 437 31.28 14.93 0.71
C ASP A 437 30.00 15.54 1.29
N ASP A 438 29.41 16.53 0.59
CA ASP A 438 28.11 17.10 0.96
C ASP A 438 27.00 16.07 0.86
N ALA A 439 27.01 15.22 -0.17
CA ALA A 439 26.00 14.19 -0.35
C ALA A 439 26.01 13.17 0.80
N VAL A 440 27.19 12.67 1.18
CA VAL A 440 27.32 11.73 2.33
C VAL A 440 26.94 12.43 3.65
N ARG A 441 27.38 13.68 3.86
CA ARG A 441 27.02 14.47 5.05
C ARG A 441 25.51 14.68 5.16
N LEU A 442 24.86 15.09 4.07
CA LEU A 442 23.40 15.33 4.02
C LEU A 442 22.62 14.03 4.19
N ALA A 443 23.03 12.93 3.55
CA ALA A 443 22.37 11.63 3.68
C ALA A 443 22.50 11.06 5.10
N ALA A 444 23.67 11.17 5.73
CA ALA A 444 23.87 10.76 7.12
C ALA A 444 23.01 11.58 8.10
N LEU A 445 22.84 12.88 7.84
CA LEU A 445 21.91 13.74 8.61
C LEU A 445 20.45 13.33 8.39
N ALA A 446 20.04 13.07 7.14
CA ALA A 446 18.70 12.62 6.80
C ALA A 446 18.36 11.29 7.49
N GLN A 447 19.25 10.28 7.44
CA GLN A 447 19.04 9.00 8.13
C GLN A 447 18.98 9.16 9.65
N ARG A 448 19.86 9.97 10.26
CA ARG A 448 19.83 10.22 11.72
C ARG A 448 18.53 10.87 12.17
N ARG A 449 17.93 11.71 11.31
CA ARG A 449 16.67 12.40 11.58
C ARG A 449 15.45 11.52 11.34
N TRP A 450 15.50 10.70 10.29
CA TRP A 450 14.40 9.85 9.82
C TRP A 450 14.82 8.37 9.86
N PRO A 451 15.16 7.80 11.03
CA PRO A 451 15.77 6.47 11.13
C PRO A 451 14.84 5.33 10.71
N ALA A 452 13.53 5.59 10.61
CA ALA A 452 12.52 4.63 10.14
C ALA A 452 12.10 4.86 8.67
N SER A 453 12.70 5.83 7.95
CA SER A 453 12.43 6.03 6.52
C SER A 453 13.40 5.21 5.68
N HIS A 454 12.87 4.29 4.89
CA HIS A 454 13.63 3.52 3.92
C HIS A 454 14.30 4.47 2.92
N ALA A 455 13.63 5.55 2.51
CA ALA A 455 14.22 6.54 1.59
C ALA A 455 15.48 7.21 2.16
N ALA A 456 15.49 7.54 3.46
CA ALA A 456 16.64 8.15 4.13
C ALA A 456 17.80 7.16 4.29
N ILE A 457 17.51 5.88 4.54
CA ILE A 457 18.51 4.80 4.60
C ILE A 457 19.09 4.54 3.19
N VAL A 458 18.23 4.45 2.18
CA VAL A 458 18.60 4.18 0.78
C VAL A 458 19.46 5.28 0.20
N VAL A 459 19.13 6.57 0.40
CA VAL A 459 19.99 7.66 -0.10
C VAL A 459 21.35 7.68 0.61
N HIS A 460 21.44 7.23 1.87
CA HIS A 460 22.72 7.05 2.54
C HIS A 460 23.54 5.89 1.98
N LEU A 461 22.92 4.74 1.72
CA LEU A 461 23.59 3.62 1.02
C LEU A 461 24.08 4.02 -0.38
N GLN A 462 23.23 4.70 -1.16
CA GLN A 462 23.58 5.18 -2.50
C GLN A 462 24.72 6.22 -2.49
N THR A 463 24.73 7.14 -1.53
CA THR A 463 25.83 8.13 -1.39
C THR A 463 27.13 7.49 -0.95
N LEU A 464 27.11 6.56 0.03
CA LEU A 464 28.31 5.84 0.45
C LEU A 464 28.91 4.99 -0.69
N ILE A 465 28.07 4.27 -1.45
CA ILE A 465 28.52 3.48 -2.61
C ILE A 465 29.08 4.39 -3.71
N ALA A 466 28.42 5.51 -4.03
CA ALA A 466 28.93 6.48 -5.01
C ALA A 466 30.26 7.11 -4.57
N ALA A 467 30.42 7.37 -3.27
CA ALA A 467 31.65 7.85 -2.65
C ALA A 467 32.74 6.77 -2.49
N ARG A 468 32.50 5.52 -2.92
CA ARG A 468 33.37 4.35 -2.71
C ARG A 468 33.68 4.03 -1.24
N ARG A 469 32.84 4.48 -0.31
CA ARG A 469 32.89 4.19 1.13
C ARG A 469 32.28 2.82 1.43
N PHE A 470 32.79 1.81 0.74
CA PHE A 470 32.16 0.48 0.65
C PHE A 470 32.07 -0.24 2.00
N ALA A 471 33.05 -0.08 2.90
CA ALA A 471 33.02 -0.69 4.24
C ALA A 471 31.83 -0.18 5.07
N GLU A 472 31.57 1.13 5.04
CA GLU A 472 30.43 1.75 5.74
C GLU A 472 29.10 1.36 5.09
N ALA A 473 29.03 1.32 3.76
CA ALA A 473 27.86 0.84 3.03
C ALA A 473 27.57 -0.64 3.34
N GLN A 474 28.59 -1.49 3.42
CA GLN A 474 28.46 -2.92 3.71
C GLN A 474 27.96 -3.14 5.14
N MET A 475 28.51 -2.40 6.11
CA MET A 475 28.07 -2.41 7.51
C MET A 475 26.60 -1.97 7.63
N LEU A 476 26.22 -0.85 7.01
CA LEU A 476 24.84 -0.36 7.05
C LEU A 476 23.88 -1.32 6.37
N ALA A 477 24.18 -1.78 5.15
CA ALA A 477 23.31 -2.70 4.41
C ALA A 477 23.16 -4.06 5.13
N ARG A 478 24.23 -4.57 5.75
CA ARG A 478 24.17 -5.79 6.57
C ARG A 478 23.26 -5.62 7.78
N ALA A 479 23.29 -4.46 8.44
CA ALA A 479 22.39 -4.17 9.55
C ALA A 479 20.93 -4.13 9.11
N GLN A 480 20.62 -3.49 7.97
CA GLN A 480 19.26 -3.46 7.42
C GLN A 480 18.77 -4.86 7.00
N ALA A 481 19.56 -5.60 6.21
CA ALA A 481 19.23 -6.95 5.77
C ALA A 481 19.10 -7.96 6.94
N SER A 482 19.66 -7.66 8.10
CA SER A 482 19.48 -8.48 9.32
C SER A 482 18.24 -8.08 10.12
N ALA A 483 17.79 -6.82 10.03
CA ALA A 483 16.61 -6.31 10.71
C ALA A 483 15.32 -6.56 9.92
N ASP A 484 15.42 -6.59 8.59
CA ASP A 484 14.35 -6.74 7.62
C ASP A 484 14.83 -7.66 6.48
N PRO A 485 14.86 -8.99 6.71
CA PRO A 485 15.44 -9.94 5.77
C PRO A 485 14.57 -10.19 4.52
N ASP A 486 13.31 -9.77 4.52
CA ASP A 486 12.36 -10.02 3.42
C ASP A 486 12.35 -8.89 2.37
N GLN A 487 12.99 -7.74 2.65
CA GLN A 487 13.13 -6.65 1.69
C GLN A 487 14.37 -6.85 0.78
N PRO A 488 14.19 -7.09 -0.54
CA PRO A 488 15.30 -7.45 -1.45
C PRO A 488 16.36 -6.38 -1.64
N ASP A 489 16.02 -5.09 -1.47
CA ASP A 489 16.95 -3.98 -1.68
C ASP A 489 18.12 -3.99 -0.71
N TRP A 490 17.91 -4.39 0.54
CA TRP A 490 18.98 -4.46 1.53
C TRP A 490 20.04 -5.49 1.14
N TRP A 491 19.62 -6.61 0.56
CA TRP A 491 20.50 -7.62 0.00
C TRP A 491 21.21 -7.14 -1.28
N ASP A 492 20.53 -6.38 -2.13
CA ASP A 492 21.15 -5.77 -3.32
C ASP A 492 22.21 -4.71 -2.95
N TYR A 493 21.93 -3.81 -2.00
CA TYR A 493 22.91 -2.86 -1.48
C TYR A 493 24.08 -3.56 -0.76
N LEU A 494 23.80 -4.62 0.01
CA LEU A 494 24.84 -5.42 0.66
C LEU A 494 25.73 -6.12 -0.37
N ALA A 495 25.15 -6.66 -1.45
CA ALA A 495 25.90 -7.24 -2.55
C ALA A 495 26.80 -6.20 -3.23
N LYS A 496 26.25 -5.04 -3.62
CA LYS A 496 27.02 -3.94 -4.25
C LYS A 496 28.16 -3.43 -3.38
N ALA A 497 27.91 -3.25 -2.08
CA ALA A 497 28.95 -2.81 -1.14
C ALA A 497 30.02 -3.90 -0.90
N SER A 498 29.62 -5.17 -0.82
CA SER A 498 30.56 -6.30 -0.69
C SER A 498 31.43 -6.48 -1.94
N ASP A 499 30.88 -6.29 -3.14
CA ASP A 499 31.62 -6.31 -4.41
C ASP A 499 32.70 -5.20 -4.44
N GLY A 500 32.34 -3.97 -4.05
CA GLY A 500 33.28 -2.86 -3.92
C GLY A 500 34.38 -3.06 -2.86
N MET A 501 34.13 -3.89 -1.84
CA MET A 501 35.13 -4.34 -0.86
C MET A 501 36.00 -5.50 -1.34
N GLY A 502 35.65 -6.18 -2.45
CA GLY A 502 36.25 -7.46 -2.84
C GLY A 502 35.82 -8.65 -1.97
N ASP A 503 34.80 -8.49 -1.12
CA ASP A 503 34.23 -9.55 -0.28
C ASP A 503 33.31 -10.45 -1.11
N VAL A 504 33.93 -11.35 -1.87
CA VAL A 504 33.24 -12.29 -2.78
C VAL A 504 32.25 -13.17 -2.01
N LEU A 505 32.55 -13.54 -0.76
CA LEU A 505 31.70 -14.44 0.03
C LEU A 505 30.42 -13.75 0.48
N ALA A 506 30.51 -12.59 1.12
CA ALA A 506 29.32 -11.83 1.52
C ALA A 506 28.51 -11.37 0.30
N ARG A 507 29.19 -10.97 -0.78
CA ARG A 507 28.53 -10.62 -2.05
C ARG A 507 27.67 -11.76 -2.59
N ARG A 508 28.22 -12.98 -2.67
CA ARG A 508 27.48 -14.15 -3.18
C ARG A 508 26.30 -14.53 -2.29
N ARG A 509 26.50 -14.50 -0.96
CA ARG A 509 25.41 -14.75 0.01
C ARG A 509 24.29 -13.72 -0.17
N ALA A 510 24.61 -12.43 -0.20
CA ALA A 510 23.61 -11.38 -0.39
C ALA A 510 22.90 -11.45 -1.76
N LEU A 511 23.62 -11.73 -2.85
CA LEU A 511 23.01 -12.00 -4.16
C LEU A 511 22.06 -13.19 -4.13
N ALA A 512 22.37 -14.24 -3.36
CA ALA A 512 21.51 -15.40 -3.25
C ALA A 512 20.17 -15.07 -2.56
N GLU A 513 20.21 -14.33 -1.45
CA GLU A 513 19.00 -13.86 -0.75
C GLU A 513 18.13 -12.99 -1.66
N LYS A 514 18.75 -11.98 -2.30
CA LYS A 514 18.09 -11.10 -3.28
C LYS A 514 17.39 -11.90 -4.38
N LEU A 515 18.10 -12.85 -4.98
CA LEU A 515 17.57 -13.70 -6.05
C LEU A 515 16.48 -14.67 -5.57
N ALA A 516 16.51 -15.13 -4.32
CA ALA A 516 15.47 -15.96 -3.75
C ALA A 516 14.16 -15.18 -3.55
N LEU A 517 14.25 -13.95 -3.02
CA LEU A 517 13.10 -13.04 -2.85
C LEU A 517 12.45 -12.68 -4.20
N ASP A 518 13.27 -12.49 -5.25
CA ASP A 518 12.80 -12.32 -6.64
C ASP A 518 12.16 -13.61 -7.24
N GLY A 519 12.17 -14.74 -6.54
CA GLY A 519 11.76 -16.06 -7.06
C GLY A 519 12.72 -16.68 -8.08
N ALA A 520 13.91 -16.12 -8.27
CA ALA A 520 14.95 -16.63 -9.17
C ALA A 520 15.76 -17.78 -8.53
N TRP A 521 15.06 -18.74 -7.91
CA TRP A 521 15.63 -19.83 -7.10
C TRP A 521 16.81 -20.56 -7.75
N PRO A 522 16.78 -20.97 -9.05
CA PRO A 522 17.93 -21.66 -9.64
C PRO A 522 19.20 -20.82 -9.65
N SER A 523 19.07 -19.49 -9.75
CA SER A 523 20.20 -18.55 -9.68
C SER A 523 20.66 -18.33 -8.24
N ALA A 524 19.74 -18.23 -7.28
CA ALA A 524 20.06 -18.15 -5.85
C ALA A 524 20.84 -19.40 -5.36
N ILE A 525 20.35 -20.59 -5.71
CA ILE A 525 20.96 -21.89 -5.41
C ILE A 525 22.38 -21.98 -6.01
N ARG A 526 22.61 -21.49 -7.24
CA ARG A 526 23.96 -21.44 -7.83
C ARG A 526 24.89 -20.52 -7.05
N GLN A 527 24.44 -19.33 -6.63
CA GLN A 527 25.27 -18.42 -5.82
C GLN A 527 25.72 -19.05 -4.50
N LEU A 528 24.85 -19.78 -3.80
CA LEU A 528 25.21 -20.48 -2.56
C LEU A 528 26.14 -21.67 -2.81
N LYS A 529 25.96 -22.45 -3.88
CA LYS A 529 26.87 -23.55 -4.25
C LYS A 529 28.28 -23.02 -4.56
N GLU A 530 28.38 -22.00 -5.41
CA GLU A 530 29.65 -21.34 -5.73
C GLU A 530 30.29 -20.65 -4.51
N ALA A 531 29.49 -20.20 -3.53
CA ALA A 531 29.99 -19.67 -2.26
C ALA A 531 30.53 -20.76 -1.33
N ARG A 532 29.83 -21.89 -1.18
CA ARG A 532 30.24 -23.02 -0.34
C ARG A 532 31.52 -23.69 -0.85
N ASP A 533 31.62 -23.85 -2.16
CA ASP A 533 32.68 -24.62 -2.83
C ASP A 533 33.95 -23.79 -3.08
N ALA A 534 34.00 -22.54 -2.60
CA ALA A 534 35.17 -21.67 -2.71
C ALA A 534 36.29 -22.08 -1.72
N LYS A 535 37.55 -22.07 -2.22
CA LYS A 535 38.71 -22.68 -1.55
C LYS A 535 39.08 -22.15 -0.15
N ASN A 536 38.68 -20.92 0.18
CA ASN A 536 39.12 -20.20 1.39
C ASN A 536 37.97 -19.94 2.39
N VAL A 537 36.89 -20.72 2.32
CA VAL A 537 35.71 -20.52 3.18
C VAL A 537 35.82 -21.34 4.45
N SER A 538 35.51 -20.74 5.61
CA SER A 538 35.60 -21.42 6.90
C SER A 538 34.58 -22.55 7.02
N PHE A 539 34.86 -23.57 7.83
CA PHE A 539 33.89 -24.65 8.10
C PHE A 539 32.56 -24.11 8.68
N TYR A 540 32.63 -23.03 9.47
CA TYR A 540 31.47 -22.34 10.01
C TYR A 540 30.62 -21.69 8.91
N ASP A 541 31.26 -20.96 7.98
CA ASP A 541 30.57 -20.37 6.83
C ASP A 541 30.01 -21.45 5.88
N GLN A 542 30.75 -22.53 5.62
CA GLN A 542 30.27 -23.68 4.85
C GLN A 542 29.02 -24.29 5.47
N SER A 543 28.96 -24.39 6.80
CA SER A 543 27.79 -24.90 7.53
C SER A 543 26.58 -23.98 7.39
N ILE A 544 26.76 -22.66 7.54
CA ILE A 544 25.68 -21.67 7.34
C ILE A 544 25.16 -21.70 5.90
N ILE A 545 26.06 -21.69 4.92
CA ILE A 545 25.71 -21.71 3.50
C ILE A 545 25.01 -23.04 3.15
N GLY A 546 25.47 -24.16 3.71
CA GLY A 546 24.82 -25.47 3.56
C GLY A 546 23.39 -25.50 4.08
N ALA A 547 23.14 -24.93 5.26
CA ALA A 547 21.79 -24.83 5.83
C ALA A 547 20.86 -23.99 4.94
N ARG A 548 21.28 -22.77 4.54
CA ARG A 548 20.47 -21.89 3.68
C ARG A 548 20.26 -22.46 2.28
N LEU A 549 21.23 -23.21 1.75
CA LEU A 549 21.11 -23.91 0.48
C LEU A 549 20.01 -24.99 0.52
N LEU A 550 19.96 -25.79 1.58
CA LEU A 550 18.91 -26.80 1.77
C LEU A 550 17.52 -26.17 1.85
N GLU A 551 17.40 -25.02 2.54
CA GLU A 551 16.15 -24.26 2.61
C GLU A 551 15.71 -23.76 1.23
N PHE A 552 16.63 -23.19 0.44
CA PHE A 552 16.33 -22.73 -0.92
C PHE A 552 15.95 -23.88 -1.86
N GLU A 553 16.61 -25.04 -1.75
CA GLU A 553 16.25 -26.23 -2.53
C GLU A 553 14.88 -26.78 -2.13
N ALA A 554 14.51 -26.74 -0.84
CA ALA A 554 13.19 -27.10 -0.36
C ALA A 554 12.10 -26.14 -0.86
N ARG A 555 12.30 -24.82 -0.73
CA ARG A 555 11.36 -23.79 -1.24
C ARG A 555 11.18 -23.86 -2.75
N TYR A 556 12.27 -24.06 -3.51
CA TYR A 556 12.19 -24.23 -4.95
C TYR A 556 11.40 -25.49 -5.34
N LYS A 557 11.56 -26.59 -4.59
CA LYS A 557 10.76 -27.80 -4.80
C LYS A 557 9.27 -27.57 -4.51
N GLU A 558 8.96 -26.90 -3.39
CA GLU A 558 7.59 -26.54 -2.98
C GLU A 558 6.87 -25.74 -4.09
N GLU A 559 7.44 -24.63 -4.55
CA GLU A 559 6.83 -23.82 -5.62
C GLU A 559 6.68 -24.61 -6.93
N ARG A 560 7.62 -25.51 -7.25
CA ARG A 560 7.55 -26.40 -8.44
C ARG A 560 6.51 -27.51 -8.32
N GLU A 561 6.05 -27.84 -7.12
CA GLU A 561 4.95 -28.79 -6.90
C GLU A 561 3.60 -28.07 -6.94
N ASP A 562 3.49 -26.87 -6.35
CA ASP A 562 2.33 -25.97 -6.50
C ASP A 562 1.99 -25.74 -7.99
N ASP A 563 3.01 -25.38 -8.80
CA ASP A 563 2.88 -25.10 -10.23
C ASP A 563 2.45 -26.31 -11.08
N LYS A 564 2.69 -27.54 -10.60
CA LYS A 564 2.26 -28.78 -11.27
C LYS A 564 0.84 -29.15 -10.86
N ASN A 565 0.55 -29.10 -9.56
CA ASN A 565 -0.72 -29.56 -9.01
C ASN A 565 -1.91 -28.72 -9.49
N GLY A 566 -1.67 -27.47 -9.91
CA GLY A 566 -2.68 -26.64 -10.57
C GLY A 566 -2.70 -26.70 -12.11
N ARG A 567 -1.99 -27.63 -12.76
CA ARG A 567 -2.17 -27.88 -14.21
C ARG A 567 -3.05 -29.09 -14.51
N GLY A 568 -3.56 -29.76 -13.47
CA GLY A 568 -4.49 -30.90 -13.54
C GLY A 568 -5.95 -30.47 -13.51
#